data_AF-A0A9E3WPD3-F1
#
_entry.id   AF-A0A9E3WPD3-F1
#
_cell.length_a   1.000
_cell.length_b   1.000
_cell.length_c   1.000
_cell.angle_alpha   90.00
_cell.angle_beta   90.00
_cell.angle_gamma   90.00
#
_symmetry.space_group_name_H-M   'P 1'
#
loop_
_entity.id
_entity.type
_entity.pdbx_description
1 polymer ?
#
loop_
_entity_poly.entity_id
_entity_poly.type
_entity_poly.pdbx_seq_one_letter_code
_entity_poly.pdbx_strand_id
1 'polypeptide(L)'
;MRRPAAYILAGTLMFHMALNCRLVNGEEFADMIKRIPSSANALVMVDAKALFDSPIAKSEGWEVDREKRFAAGLTSLPPKAGKLMLAANLDVELMRPHWEAAIAEMEAKTIITSLASRIGGAVDRISNLPAIRLPDNSFVVQFSDGTLGTMSPANRQEVSRWINEVNRKPSAYLQEGVRYADTNAQVIMLLDLRDAFAAHELNLDKLASVQNSSIDKADLSKLVAGVEGVMLGVTFRDQTYGRLKIDFNQDASLISELAKPLILDIIGAYGVMIDELTEWTAEVKGNQVFLGGRLTTHGLSRLASLTRLPTSALHIETSDGLDQPAVTELANTSKPSVLESTQKYYTSVTHLLENLQAKKGDLKTMGQLAQWFENYGRHVDQLPTLGVDKEMLEYGAYISAQLHSASMGLKGVTIQKRVDEVSATNQTRIYGGALGNVSQENWQQSSYGYYDGSFGGNYGRRMETNAAYGIARSGGYAGAVNSELRQQQQAQTAVRTQARATAATGVQQIVQNIQTASTQIRQSMTEKYQVQF
;
A
#
# COMPACT_ATOMS: atom_id res chain seq x y z
N MET A 1 -4.88 25.75 -65.24
CA MET A 1 -5.53 26.97 -64.69
C MET A 1 -7.02 26.66 -64.56
N ARG A 2 -7.74 26.73 -63.45
CA ARG A 2 -7.62 27.39 -62.14
C ARG A 2 -8.17 26.46 -61.03
N ARG A 3 -7.72 26.68 -59.79
CA ARG A 3 -8.01 25.91 -58.56
C ARG A 3 -9.27 26.39 -57.81
N PRO A 4 -9.82 25.58 -56.89
CA PRO A 4 -11.22 25.60 -56.45
C PRO A 4 -11.47 26.24 -55.07
N ALA A 5 -12.73 26.63 -54.85
CA ALA A 5 -13.28 27.23 -53.63
C ALA A 5 -13.99 26.20 -52.73
N ALA A 6 -13.26 25.24 -52.16
CA ALA A 6 -13.84 24.18 -51.30
C ALA A 6 -13.25 24.11 -49.88
N TYR A 7 -12.34 25.01 -49.49
CA TYR A 7 -11.60 24.88 -48.22
C TYR A 7 -12.05 25.81 -47.07
N ILE A 8 -13.09 26.62 -47.24
CA ILE A 8 -13.43 27.65 -46.23
C ILE A 8 -14.57 27.25 -45.27
N LEU A 9 -15.41 26.24 -45.60
CA LEU A 9 -16.51 25.84 -44.70
C LEU A 9 -16.18 24.75 -43.67
N ALA A 10 -15.04 24.04 -43.81
CA ALA A 10 -14.61 23.03 -42.83
C ALA A 10 -13.80 23.62 -41.67
N GLY A 11 -13.27 24.85 -41.82
CA GLY A 11 -12.45 25.51 -40.80
C GLY A 11 -13.24 26.10 -39.64
N THR A 12 -14.46 26.57 -39.87
CA THR A 12 -15.26 27.28 -38.86
C THR A 12 -16.11 26.35 -37.98
N LEU A 13 -16.41 25.14 -38.43
CA LEU A 13 -17.14 24.13 -37.63
C LEU A 13 -16.22 23.37 -36.66
N MET A 14 -14.93 23.19 -36.99
CA MET A 14 -13.95 22.60 -36.06
C MET A 14 -13.46 23.60 -35.00
N PHE A 15 -13.59 24.91 -35.23
CA PHE A 15 -13.19 25.92 -34.24
C PHE A 15 -14.25 26.21 -33.16
N HIS A 16 -15.52 25.87 -33.40
CA HIS A 16 -16.60 26.02 -32.41
C HIS A 16 -16.89 24.74 -31.60
N MET A 17 -16.32 23.59 -31.98
CA MET A 17 -16.47 22.34 -31.22
C MET A 17 -15.32 22.10 -30.23
N ALA A 18 -14.21 22.87 -30.33
CA ALA A 18 -13.08 22.81 -29.42
C ALA A 18 -13.19 23.76 -28.20
N LEU A 19 -14.26 24.57 -28.10
CA LEU A 19 -14.42 25.56 -27.02
C LEU A 19 -15.43 25.15 -25.93
N ASN A 20 -15.89 23.90 -25.91
CA ASN A 20 -16.73 23.35 -24.84
C ASN A 20 -16.27 21.96 -24.38
N CYS A 21 -14.97 21.67 -24.46
CA CYS A 21 -14.42 20.65 -23.55
C CYS A 21 -14.44 21.31 -22.17
N ARG A 22 -15.45 20.98 -21.36
CA ARG A 22 -15.53 21.44 -19.97
C ARG A 22 -14.25 21.01 -19.24
N LEU A 23 -13.30 21.92 -19.14
CA LEU A 23 -12.17 21.92 -18.19
C LEU A 23 -12.63 22.07 -16.72
N VAL A 24 -13.90 21.78 -16.44
CA VAL A 24 -14.54 22.01 -15.14
C VAL A 24 -14.00 21.02 -14.09
N ASN A 25 -13.51 19.84 -14.50
CA ASN A 25 -13.06 18.84 -13.55
C ASN A 25 -11.66 19.10 -12.95
N GLY A 26 -10.75 19.73 -13.71
CA GLY A 26 -9.35 19.96 -13.32
C GLY A 26 -9.13 21.13 -12.40
N GLU A 27 -9.91 22.20 -12.56
CA GLU A 27 -9.83 23.37 -11.67
C GLU A 27 -10.18 22.99 -10.23
N GLU A 28 -11.17 22.10 -10.04
CA GLU A 28 -11.61 21.69 -8.70
C GLU A 28 -10.56 20.83 -7.97
N PHE A 29 -9.93 19.84 -8.63
CA PHE A 29 -8.83 19.10 -8.00
C PHE A 29 -7.57 19.96 -7.82
N ALA A 30 -7.32 20.91 -8.73
CA ALA A 30 -6.25 21.90 -8.57
C ALA A 30 -6.50 22.87 -7.39
N ASP A 31 -7.75 23.06 -6.97
CA ASP A 31 -8.08 23.78 -5.74
C ASP A 31 -7.94 22.88 -4.51
N MET A 32 -8.40 21.62 -4.58
CA MET A 32 -8.26 20.67 -3.48
C MET A 32 -6.79 20.40 -3.10
N ILE A 33 -5.87 20.35 -4.08
CA ILE A 33 -4.43 20.12 -3.81
C ILE A 33 -3.80 21.29 -3.02
N LYS A 34 -4.42 22.48 -3.00
CA LYS A 34 -3.96 23.60 -2.16
C LYS A 34 -4.26 23.34 -0.68
N ARG A 35 -5.16 22.41 -0.38
CA ARG A 35 -5.65 22.11 0.98
C ARG A 35 -5.07 20.82 1.55
N ILE A 36 -4.17 20.13 0.86
CA ILE A 36 -3.45 18.97 1.44
C ILE A 36 -2.14 19.43 2.10
N PRO A 37 -1.62 18.69 3.11
CA PRO A 37 -0.33 19.03 3.70
C PRO A 37 0.79 18.99 2.67
N SER A 38 1.72 19.94 2.74
CA SER A 38 2.80 20.06 1.74
C SER A 38 3.82 18.92 1.80
N SER A 39 3.89 18.22 2.93
CA SER A 39 4.74 17.04 3.15
C SER A 39 4.14 15.73 2.61
N ALA A 40 3.00 15.77 1.91
CA ALA A 40 2.44 14.60 1.25
C ALA A 40 3.42 14.03 0.22
N ASN A 41 3.61 12.71 0.22
CA ASN A 41 4.30 11.97 -0.84
C ASN A 41 3.41 10.92 -1.51
N ALA A 42 2.19 10.70 -1.00
CA ALA A 42 1.17 9.90 -1.66
C ALA A 42 -0.12 10.70 -1.80
N LEU A 43 -0.80 10.57 -2.94
CA LEU A 43 -2.06 11.24 -3.24
C LEU A 43 -3.02 10.28 -3.93
N VAL A 44 -4.29 10.28 -3.51
CA VAL A 44 -5.37 9.60 -4.22
C VAL A 44 -6.48 10.61 -4.48
N MET A 45 -6.95 10.64 -5.72
CA MET A 45 -8.06 11.48 -6.15
C MET A 45 -9.18 10.58 -6.63
N VAL A 46 -10.40 10.88 -6.20
CA VAL A 46 -11.61 10.19 -6.65
C VAL A 46 -12.63 11.23 -7.08
N ASP A 47 -12.99 11.19 -8.35
CA ASP A 47 -14.16 11.88 -8.88
C ASP A 47 -15.37 10.96 -8.65
N ALA A 48 -15.94 11.07 -7.45
CA ALA A 48 -17.04 10.21 -7.03
C ALA A 48 -18.26 10.43 -7.93
N LYS A 49 -18.54 11.68 -8.30
CA LYS A 49 -19.61 12.02 -9.24
C LYS A 49 -19.44 11.28 -10.58
N ALA A 50 -18.29 11.41 -11.22
CA ALA A 50 -18.02 10.74 -12.49
C ALA A 50 -17.99 9.21 -12.37
N LEU A 51 -17.58 8.67 -11.21
CA LEU A 51 -17.60 7.24 -10.92
C LEU A 51 -19.03 6.70 -10.88
N PHE A 52 -19.91 7.30 -10.08
CA PHE A 52 -21.30 6.86 -9.95
C PHE A 52 -22.13 7.17 -11.21
N ASP A 53 -21.72 8.14 -12.01
CA ASP A 53 -22.31 8.41 -13.32
C ASP A 53 -21.88 7.44 -14.43
N SER A 54 -20.89 6.57 -14.18
CA SER A 54 -20.37 5.63 -15.18
C SER A 54 -21.39 4.54 -15.58
N PRO A 55 -21.30 3.98 -16.80
CA PRO A 55 -22.20 2.94 -17.26
C PRO A 55 -22.23 1.70 -16.35
N ILE A 56 -21.06 1.21 -15.91
CA ILE A 56 -20.98 0.05 -15.02
C ILE A 56 -21.65 0.32 -13.67
N ALA A 57 -21.41 1.49 -13.07
CA ALA A 57 -22.01 1.86 -11.78
C ALA A 57 -23.55 1.93 -11.85
N LYS A 58 -24.09 2.44 -12.96
CA LYS A 58 -25.52 2.47 -13.24
C LYS A 58 -26.10 1.08 -13.46
N SER A 59 -25.41 0.22 -14.21
CA SER A 59 -25.87 -1.15 -14.48
C SER A 59 -25.87 -2.04 -13.23
N GLU A 60 -24.92 -1.83 -12.32
CA GLU A 60 -24.78 -2.61 -11.09
C GLU A 60 -25.45 -1.95 -9.87
N GLY A 61 -26.11 -0.80 -10.07
CA GLY A 61 -26.88 -0.13 -9.01
C GLY A 61 -26.04 0.40 -7.85
N TRP A 62 -24.77 0.78 -8.07
CA TRP A 62 -23.84 1.15 -6.99
C TRP A 62 -24.32 2.34 -6.14
N GLU A 63 -25.06 3.28 -6.73
CA GLU A 63 -25.60 4.43 -6.01
C GLU A 63 -26.68 4.01 -4.98
N VAL A 64 -27.46 2.96 -5.29
CA VAL A 64 -28.55 2.46 -4.42
C VAL A 64 -28.01 1.93 -3.09
N ASP A 65 -26.85 1.26 -3.13
CA ASP A 65 -26.24 0.65 -1.95
C ASP A 65 -25.13 1.52 -1.33
N ARG A 66 -24.85 2.70 -1.89
CA ARG A 66 -23.73 3.55 -1.48
C ARG A 66 -23.74 3.86 0.01
N GLU A 67 -24.88 4.31 0.53
CA GLU A 67 -25.03 4.70 1.94
C GLU A 67 -24.94 3.49 2.89
N LYS A 68 -25.58 2.37 2.54
CA LYS A 68 -25.51 1.13 3.31
C LYS A 68 -24.09 0.58 3.38
N ARG A 69 -23.39 0.55 2.24
CA ARG A 69 -22.01 0.06 2.15
C ARG A 69 -21.06 0.97 2.90
N PHE A 70 -21.26 2.27 2.85
CA PHE A 70 -20.45 3.21 3.61
C PHE A 70 -20.68 3.07 5.11
N ALA A 71 -21.94 3.00 5.56
CA ALA A 71 -22.31 2.81 6.96
C ALA A 71 -21.79 1.49 7.55
N ALA A 72 -21.64 0.45 6.71
CA ALA A 72 -21.05 -0.83 7.07
C ALA A 72 -19.50 -0.87 6.92
N GLY A 73 -18.85 0.26 6.62
CA GLY A 73 -17.38 0.33 6.45
C GLY A 73 -16.85 -0.33 5.17
N LEU A 74 -17.73 -0.72 4.24
CA LEU A 74 -17.38 -1.45 3.01
C LEU A 74 -16.87 -0.55 1.88
N THR A 75 -17.10 0.75 2.00
CA THR A 75 -16.51 1.78 1.13
C THR A 75 -16.06 2.95 1.98
N SER A 76 -14.97 3.56 1.57
CA SER A 76 -14.42 4.77 2.17
C SER A 76 -14.88 6.04 1.46
N LEU A 77 -15.74 5.94 0.44
CA LEU A 77 -16.31 7.09 -0.26
C LEU A 77 -17.54 7.63 0.48
N PRO A 78 -17.48 8.82 1.10
CA PRO A 78 -18.61 9.37 1.84
C PRO A 78 -19.85 9.51 0.94
N PRO A 79 -21.06 9.22 1.45
CA PRO A 79 -22.30 9.62 0.79
C PRO A 79 -22.28 11.13 0.60
N LYS A 80 -22.75 11.62 -0.55
CA LYS A 80 -22.78 13.05 -0.92
C LYS A 80 -21.43 13.74 -1.14
N ALA A 81 -20.30 13.04 -1.03
CA ALA A 81 -19.05 13.58 -1.56
C ALA A 81 -19.09 13.55 -3.10
N GLY A 82 -18.90 14.69 -3.74
CA GLY A 82 -18.78 14.81 -5.19
C GLY A 82 -17.35 14.52 -5.65
N LYS A 83 -16.37 15.00 -4.88
CA LYS A 83 -14.93 14.76 -5.07
C LYS A 83 -14.24 14.48 -3.75
N LEU A 84 -13.20 13.64 -3.82
CA LEU A 84 -12.41 13.24 -2.68
C LEU A 84 -10.92 13.28 -3.05
N MET A 85 -10.12 13.91 -2.21
CA MET A 85 -8.66 13.93 -2.31
C MET A 85 -8.06 13.44 -1.00
N LEU A 86 -7.04 12.60 -1.11
CA LEU A 86 -6.53 11.80 0.00
C LEU A 86 -5.03 11.88 -0.05
N ALA A 87 -4.42 12.34 1.02
CA ALA A 87 -2.98 12.54 1.08
C ALA A 87 -2.40 11.73 2.22
N ALA A 88 -1.17 11.28 2.06
CA ALA A 88 -0.41 10.70 3.15
C ALA A 88 1.05 11.14 3.09
N ASN A 89 1.69 11.18 4.26
CA ASN A 89 3.13 11.07 4.37
C ASN A 89 3.45 9.61 4.70
N LEU A 90 3.80 8.86 3.67
CA LEU A 90 4.07 7.43 3.70
C LEU A 90 5.56 7.19 3.88
N ASP A 91 5.94 6.44 4.91
CA ASP A 91 7.22 5.76 4.95
C ASP A 91 7.20 4.66 3.88
N VAL A 92 7.96 4.86 2.80
CA VAL A 92 7.99 3.96 1.63
C VAL A 92 8.71 2.65 1.94
N GLU A 93 9.64 2.64 2.90
CA GLU A 93 10.36 1.43 3.30
C GLU A 93 9.43 0.51 4.12
N LEU A 94 8.70 1.09 5.06
CA LEU A 94 7.80 0.37 5.96
C LEU A 94 6.37 0.22 5.41
N MET A 95 6.05 0.95 4.34
CA MET A 95 4.69 1.10 3.79
C MET A 95 3.68 1.49 4.87
N ARG A 96 4.08 2.45 5.73
CA ARG A 96 3.29 2.92 6.88
C ARG A 96 3.17 4.44 6.85
N PRO A 97 1.95 5.00 6.94
CA PRO A 97 1.78 6.44 6.99
C PRO A 97 2.15 6.98 8.36
N HIS A 98 2.87 8.10 8.40
CA HIS A 98 3.00 8.93 9.59
C HIS A 98 1.70 9.67 9.90
N TRP A 99 1.04 10.14 8.83
CA TRP A 99 -0.30 10.68 8.87
C TRP A 99 -1.03 10.39 7.55
N GLU A 100 -2.34 10.32 7.62
CA GLU A 100 -3.28 10.23 6.50
C GLU A 100 -4.26 11.40 6.63
N ALA A 101 -4.54 12.08 5.53
CA ALA A 101 -5.49 13.19 5.47
C ALA A 101 -6.45 13.00 4.31
N ALA A 102 -7.69 13.48 4.46
CA ALA A 102 -8.66 13.55 3.39
C ALA A 102 -9.22 14.97 3.28
N ILE A 103 -9.50 15.42 2.07
CA ILE A 103 -10.33 16.57 1.74
C ILE A 103 -11.50 16.06 0.91
N ALA A 104 -12.72 16.32 1.36
CA ALA A 104 -13.94 16.04 0.61
C ALA A 104 -14.66 17.34 0.27
N GLU A 105 -15.05 17.47 -0.99
CA GLU A 105 -16.03 18.46 -1.43
C GLU A 105 -17.40 17.80 -1.41
N MET A 106 -18.25 18.28 -0.51
CA MET A 106 -19.60 17.79 -0.29
C MET A 106 -20.58 18.48 -1.23
N GLU A 107 -21.54 17.74 -1.78
CA GLU A 107 -22.59 18.29 -2.65
C GLU A 107 -23.62 19.15 -1.89
N ALA A 108 -23.74 18.94 -0.57
CA ALA A 108 -24.62 19.70 0.31
C ALA A 108 -23.81 20.48 1.35
N LYS A 109 -24.32 21.67 1.72
CA LYS A 109 -23.76 22.44 2.83
C LYS A 109 -23.72 21.57 4.08
N THR A 110 -22.54 21.44 4.66
CA THR A 110 -22.35 20.66 5.88
C THR A 110 -21.97 21.58 7.03
N ILE A 111 -22.70 21.46 8.14
CA ILE A 111 -22.35 22.14 9.40
C ILE A 111 -21.76 21.09 10.34
N ILE A 112 -20.48 21.21 10.66
CA ILE A 112 -19.75 20.19 11.42
C ILE A 112 -20.31 20.00 12.84
N THR A 113 -20.99 20.98 13.44
CA THR A 113 -21.52 20.85 14.82
C THR A 113 -22.61 19.79 14.98
N SER A 114 -23.37 19.47 13.92
CA SER A 114 -24.34 18.36 13.95
C SER A 114 -23.65 16.99 13.92
N LEU A 115 -22.42 16.91 13.42
CA LEU A 115 -21.61 15.70 13.35
C LEU A 115 -21.13 15.25 14.75
N ALA A 116 -20.75 16.20 15.61
CA ALA A 116 -20.24 15.91 16.96
C ALA A 116 -21.25 15.11 17.80
N SER A 117 -22.53 15.49 17.73
CA SER A 117 -23.61 14.84 18.48
C SER A 117 -23.94 13.43 17.98
N ARG A 118 -23.62 13.11 16.71
CA ARG A 118 -23.91 11.80 16.09
C ARG A 118 -22.76 10.80 16.21
N ILE A 119 -21.51 11.26 16.08
CA ILE A 119 -20.32 10.37 16.04
C ILE A 119 -19.59 10.34 17.40
N GLY A 120 -19.95 11.23 18.33
CA GLY A 120 -19.42 11.19 19.71
C GLY A 120 -18.09 11.89 19.86
N GLY A 121 -17.88 12.97 19.09
CA GLY A 121 -16.64 13.74 19.09
C GLY A 121 -16.67 14.96 20.01
N ALA A 122 -15.50 15.36 20.49
CA ALA A 122 -15.33 16.61 21.23
C ALA A 122 -15.14 17.77 20.25
N VAL A 123 -16.02 18.77 20.33
CA VAL A 123 -15.89 20.02 19.55
C VAL A 123 -14.64 20.78 19.99
N ASP A 124 -13.87 21.29 19.03
CA ASP A 124 -12.64 22.07 19.21
C ASP A 124 -12.62 23.23 18.19
N ARG A 125 -11.65 24.14 18.32
CA ARG A 125 -11.22 25.07 17.28
C ARG A 125 -9.71 25.03 17.14
N ILE A 126 -9.23 24.76 15.93
CA ILE A 126 -7.82 24.72 15.60
C ILE A 126 -7.55 25.80 14.54
N SER A 127 -6.64 26.73 14.82
CA SER A 127 -6.31 27.85 13.92
C SER A 127 -7.58 28.61 13.44
N ASN A 128 -8.52 28.85 14.36
CA ASN A 128 -9.84 29.48 14.14
C ASN A 128 -10.86 28.69 13.31
N LEU A 129 -10.49 27.55 12.73
CA LEU A 129 -11.41 26.65 12.04
C LEU A 129 -12.18 25.77 13.03
N PRO A 130 -13.49 25.56 12.81
CA PRO A 130 -14.25 24.54 13.53
C PRO A 130 -13.62 23.15 13.32
N ALA A 131 -13.43 22.43 14.43
CA ALA A 131 -12.86 21.09 14.40
C ALA A 131 -13.58 20.14 15.36
N ILE A 132 -13.47 18.85 15.12
CA ILE A 132 -13.96 17.80 16.03
C ILE A 132 -12.86 16.77 16.22
N ARG A 133 -12.52 16.47 17.48
CA ARG A 133 -11.74 15.29 17.82
C ARG A 133 -12.66 14.09 17.93
N LEU A 134 -12.42 13.07 17.11
CA LEU A 134 -13.25 11.87 17.08
C LEU A 134 -12.67 10.74 17.97
N PRO A 135 -13.51 9.78 18.40
CA PRO A 135 -13.06 8.61 19.15
C PRO A 135 -12.13 7.67 18.37
N ASP A 136 -12.22 7.67 17.04
CA ASP A 136 -11.45 6.82 16.11
C ASP A 136 -10.01 7.31 15.86
N ASN A 137 -9.49 8.14 16.77
CA ASN A 137 -8.16 8.75 16.65
C ASN A 137 -7.99 9.55 15.34
N SER A 138 -9.02 10.29 14.95
CA SER A 138 -8.93 11.30 13.88
C SER A 138 -9.45 12.68 14.32
N PHE A 139 -9.11 13.70 13.54
CA PHE A 139 -9.73 15.02 13.58
C PHE A 139 -10.53 15.25 12.31
N VAL A 140 -11.65 15.96 12.44
CA VAL A 140 -12.36 16.60 11.32
C VAL A 140 -12.18 18.10 11.44
N VAL A 141 -11.95 18.78 10.32
CA VAL A 141 -11.80 20.24 10.22
C VAL A 141 -12.72 20.74 9.13
N GLN A 142 -13.46 21.82 9.40
CA GLN A 142 -14.28 22.48 8.39
C GLN A 142 -13.49 23.64 7.76
N PHE A 143 -13.08 23.47 6.49
CA PHE A 143 -12.36 24.51 5.74
C PHE A 143 -13.30 25.55 5.13
N SER A 144 -14.52 25.14 4.76
CA SER A 144 -15.56 26.02 4.21
C SER A 144 -16.97 25.41 4.37
N ASP A 145 -18.00 26.12 3.91
CA ASP A 145 -19.35 25.58 3.75
C ASP A 145 -19.37 24.57 2.59
N GLY A 146 -19.05 23.31 2.87
CA GLY A 146 -19.02 22.22 1.88
C GLY A 146 -17.66 21.55 1.71
N THR A 147 -16.59 22.12 2.26
CA THR A 147 -15.26 21.47 2.29
C THR A 147 -14.94 20.98 3.68
N LEU A 148 -14.82 19.65 3.81
CA LEU A 148 -14.37 19.01 5.04
C LEU A 148 -13.01 18.37 4.85
N GLY A 149 -12.17 18.53 5.86
CA GLY A 149 -10.91 17.83 5.99
C GLY A 149 -10.95 16.82 7.12
N THR A 150 -10.26 15.70 6.98
CA THR A 150 -9.96 14.80 8.08
C THR A 150 -8.48 14.49 8.14
N MET A 151 -7.97 14.18 9.33
CA MET A 151 -6.59 13.73 9.52
C MET A 151 -6.51 12.70 10.63
N SER A 152 -5.73 11.65 10.40
CA SER A 152 -5.35 10.64 11.37
C SER A 152 -3.83 10.47 11.38
N PRO A 153 -3.18 10.22 12.54
CA PRO A 153 -3.73 10.19 13.90
C PRO A 153 -4.32 11.53 14.37
N ALA A 154 -5.08 11.52 15.47
CA ALA A 154 -5.67 12.73 16.07
C ALA A 154 -4.62 13.58 16.78
N ASN A 155 -3.60 14.04 16.06
CA ASN A 155 -2.57 14.94 16.53
C ASN A 155 -2.97 16.38 16.25
N ARG A 156 -3.41 17.09 17.29
CA ARG A 156 -3.86 18.48 17.20
C ARG A 156 -2.78 19.44 16.66
N GLN A 157 -1.51 19.17 16.94
CA GLN A 157 -0.41 20.00 16.45
C GLN A 157 -0.18 19.80 14.95
N GLU A 158 -0.24 18.55 14.46
CA GLU A 158 -0.14 18.27 13.01
C GLU A 158 -1.31 18.88 12.25
N VAL A 159 -2.52 18.78 12.78
CA VAL A 159 -3.71 19.43 12.19
C VAL A 159 -3.54 20.95 12.15
N SER A 160 -3.00 21.55 13.22
CA SER A 160 -2.70 22.99 13.25
C SER A 160 -1.67 23.37 12.18
N ARG A 161 -0.59 22.58 12.02
CA ARG A 161 0.40 22.80 10.96
C ARG A 161 -0.25 22.71 9.59
N TRP A 162 -1.02 21.65 9.33
CA TRP A 162 -1.75 21.45 8.08
C TRP A 162 -2.62 22.65 7.71
N ILE A 163 -3.45 23.14 8.63
CA ILE A 163 -4.30 24.31 8.40
C ILE A 163 -3.47 25.56 8.03
N ASN A 164 -2.31 25.73 8.66
CA ASN A 164 -1.41 26.85 8.39
C ASN A 164 -0.57 26.67 7.11
N GLU A 165 -0.58 25.49 6.50
CA GLU A 165 0.11 25.19 5.24
C GLU A 165 -0.79 25.24 4.01
N VAL A 166 -2.07 25.61 4.15
CA VAL A 166 -2.95 25.79 3.00
C VAL A 166 -2.32 26.76 1.99
N ASN A 167 -2.38 26.39 0.71
CA ASN A 167 -1.70 26.99 -0.45
C ASN A 167 -0.20 26.70 -0.58
N ARG A 168 0.43 26.01 0.38
CA ARG A 168 1.75 25.42 0.14
C ARG A 168 1.60 24.25 -0.81
N LYS A 169 2.48 24.21 -1.79
CA LYS A 169 2.46 23.19 -2.83
C LYS A 169 3.14 21.92 -2.34
N PRO A 170 2.59 20.72 -2.59
CA PRO A 170 3.30 19.48 -2.37
C PRO A 170 4.43 19.31 -3.40
N SER A 171 5.05 18.14 -3.46
CA SER A 171 6.10 17.86 -4.43
C SER A 171 5.69 18.13 -5.88
N ALA A 172 6.66 18.43 -6.73
CA ALA A 172 6.41 18.69 -8.15
C ALA A 172 5.75 17.49 -8.84
N TYR A 173 6.11 16.27 -8.45
CA TYR A 173 5.55 15.04 -9.01
C TYR A 173 4.05 14.92 -8.70
N LEU A 174 3.63 15.17 -7.46
CA LEU A 174 2.21 15.15 -7.11
C LEU A 174 1.43 16.26 -7.82
N GLN A 175 1.98 17.46 -7.95
CA GLN A 175 1.36 18.57 -8.69
C GLN A 175 1.16 18.23 -10.17
N GLU A 176 2.15 17.61 -10.80
CA GLU A 176 2.03 17.15 -12.19
C GLU A 176 0.95 16.09 -12.31
N GLY A 177 0.90 15.15 -11.36
CA GLY A 177 -0.09 14.09 -11.33
C GLY A 177 -1.54 14.57 -11.24
N VAL A 178 -1.81 15.67 -10.52
CA VAL A 178 -3.15 16.27 -10.47
C VAL A 178 -3.64 16.74 -11.85
N ARG A 179 -2.75 17.18 -12.73
CA ARG A 179 -3.12 17.59 -14.10
C ARG A 179 -3.58 16.40 -14.96
N TYR A 180 -3.27 15.18 -14.58
CA TYR A 180 -3.78 13.97 -15.25
C TYR A 180 -5.19 13.59 -14.82
N ALA A 181 -5.72 14.14 -13.72
CA ALA A 181 -7.14 13.98 -13.33
C ALA A 181 -8.10 14.43 -14.43
N ASP A 182 -7.65 15.35 -15.30
CA ASP A 182 -8.39 15.85 -16.44
C ASP A 182 -8.55 14.85 -17.61
N THR A 183 -7.86 13.70 -17.56
CA THR A 183 -7.79 12.76 -18.69
C THR A 183 -8.88 11.67 -18.69
N ASN A 184 -10.01 11.90 -18.02
CA ASN A 184 -11.17 10.99 -17.85
C ASN A 184 -10.96 9.78 -16.92
N ALA A 185 -9.92 9.75 -16.09
CA ALA A 185 -9.81 8.75 -15.03
C ALA A 185 -10.62 9.18 -13.80
N GLN A 186 -11.52 8.33 -13.31
CA GLN A 186 -12.32 8.64 -12.12
C GLN A 186 -11.56 8.40 -10.82
N VAL A 187 -10.51 7.55 -10.85
CA VAL A 187 -9.60 7.36 -9.72
C VAL A 187 -8.17 7.52 -10.21
N ILE A 188 -7.38 8.30 -9.49
CA ILE A 188 -5.93 8.42 -9.71
C ILE A 188 -5.22 8.24 -8.38
N MET A 189 -4.22 7.37 -8.36
CA MET A 189 -3.29 7.19 -7.24
C MET A 189 -1.89 7.61 -7.69
N LEU A 190 -1.19 8.33 -6.83
CA LEU A 190 0.14 8.88 -7.05
C LEU A 190 1.01 8.55 -5.85
N LEU A 191 2.25 8.16 -6.13
CA LEU A 191 3.29 7.98 -5.13
C LEU A 191 4.57 8.63 -5.65
N ASP A 192 5.05 9.64 -4.94
CA ASP A 192 6.35 10.24 -5.15
C ASP A 192 7.42 9.33 -4.54
N LEU A 193 8.36 8.90 -5.38
CA LEU A 193 9.46 8.00 -5.02
C LEU A 193 10.83 8.64 -5.26
N ARG A 194 10.88 9.94 -5.57
CA ARG A 194 12.14 10.63 -5.80
C ARG A 194 13.01 10.51 -4.55
N ASP A 195 14.25 10.07 -4.76
CA ASP A 195 15.26 9.85 -3.71
C ASP A 195 14.84 8.83 -2.64
N ALA A 196 13.82 7.98 -2.91
CA ALA A 196 13.34 6.98 -1.94
C ALA A 196 14.27 5.77 -1.80
N PHE A 197 15.17 5.53 -2.76
CA PHE A 197 16.02 4.34 -2.80
C PHE A 197 17.47 4.67 -3.13
N ALA A 198 18.41 4.08 -2.39
CA ALA A 198 19.82 4.12 -2.74
C ALA A 198 20.20 2.88 -3.58
N ALA A 199 20.86 3.10 -4.73
CA ALA A 199 21.20 2.02 -5.67
C ALA A 199 21.96 0.85 -5.04
N HIS A 200 22.82 1.12 -4.05
CA HIS A 200 23.63 0.09 -3.39
C HIS A 200 22.87 -0.74 -2.35
N GLU A 201 21.67 -0.30 -1.93
CA GLU A 201 20.81 -1.00 -0.97
C GLU A 201 19.79 -1.91 -1.69
N LEU A 202 19.62 -1.73 -3.00
CA LEU A 202 18.71 -2.51 -3.82
C LEU A 202 19.23 -3.93 -4.05
N ASN A 203 18.58 -4.89 -3.41
CA ASN A 203 18.89 -6.33 -3.55
C ASN A 203 18.15 -6.95 -4.75
N LEU A 204 18.31 -6.37 -5.95
CA LEU A 204 17.58 -6.78 -7.16
C LEU A 204 17.96 -8.19 -7.63
N ASP A 205 19.14 -8.67 -7.26
CA ASP A 205 19.66 -10.01 -7.56
C ASP A 205 18.82 -11.15 -6.97
N LYS A 206 17.98 -10.83 -5.97
CA LYS A 206 17.03 -11.79 -5.37
C LYS A 206 15.76 -11.96 -6.17
N LEU A 207 15.50 -11.10 -7.16
CA LEU A 207 14.34 -11.15 -8.02
C LEU A 207 14.55 -12.19 -9.14
N ALA A 208 13.55 -13.03 -9.38
CA ALA A 208 13.64 -14.11 -10.37
C ALA A 208 13.81 -13.57 -11.80
N SER A 209 13.16 -12.44 -12.09
CA SER A 209 13.29 -11.68 -13.33
C SER A 209 14.74 -11.27 -13.61
N VAL A 210 15.45 -10.79 -12.58
CA VAL A 210 16.83 -10.29 -12.71
C VAL A 210 17.85 -11.42 -12.84
N GLN A 211 17.62 -12.56 -12.17
CA GLN A 211 18.52 -13.72 -12.25
C GLN A 211 18.65 -14.29 -13.66
N ASN A 212 17.60 -14.15 -14.48
CA ASN A 212 17.56 -14.62 -15.85
C ASN A 212 17.91 -13.53 -16.88
N SER A 213 18.29 -12.34 -16.43
CA SER A 213 18.59 -11.19 -17.29
C SER A 213 20.08 -11.08 -17.62
N SER A 214 20.38 -10.62 -18.83
CA SER A 214 21.73 -10.24 -19.26
C SER A 214 22.10 -8.79 -18.92
N ILE A 215 21.17 -8.02 -18.35
CA ILE A 215 21.37 -6.61 -17.99
C ILE A 215 22.38 -6.50 -16.86
N ASP A 216 23.30 -5.53 -16.96
CA ASP A 216 24.25 -5.24 -15.89
C ASP A 216 23.52 -4.81 -14.61
N LYS A 217 23.88 -5.43 -13.49
CA LYS A 217 23.19 -5.25 -12.21
C LYS A 217 23.39 -3.86 -11.62
N ALA A 218 24.57 -3.26 -11.79
CA ALA A 218 24.84 -1.93 -11.29
C ALA A 218 24.01 -0.91 -12.07
N ASP A 219 23.92 -1.07 -13.39
CA ASP A 219 23.10 -0.18 -14.22
C ASP A 219 21.60 -0.36 -13.98
N LEU A 220 21.14 -1.59 -13.77
CA LEU A 220 19.76 -1.84 -13.34
C LEU A 220 19.46 -1.20 -11.98
N SER A 221 20.38 -1.30 -11.02
CA SER A 221 20.20 -0.72 -9.69
C SER A 221 20.20 0.81 -9.74
N LYS A 222 21.03 1.43 -10.58
CA LYS A 222 21.00 2.88 -10.84
C LYS A 222 19.66 3.30 -11.44
N LEU A 223 19.15 2.57 -12.43
CA LEU A 223 17.85 2.85 -13.04
C LEU A 223 16.72 2.78 -12.02
N VAL A 224 16.64 1.68 -11.25
CA VAL A 224 15.58 1.50 -10.26
C VAL A 224 15.67 2.54 -9.13
N ALA A 225 16.88 2.90 -8.68
CA ALA A 225 17.08 3.97 -7.71
C ALA A 225 16.68 5.36 -8.27
N GLY A 226 16.74 5.52 -9.59
CA GLY A 226 16.31 6.72 -10.30
C GLY A 226 14.81 6.82 -10.54
N VAL A 227 13.97 5.99 -9.90
CA VAL A 227 12.51 6.13 -9.98
C VAL A 227 12.08 7.49 -9.41
N GLU A 228 11.24 8.22 -10.15
CA GLU A 228 10.67 9.49 -9.68
C GLU A 228 9.31 9.30 -9.04
N GLY A 229 8.52 8.36 -9.55
CA GLY A 229 7.23 8.05 -8.95
C GLY A 229 6.40 7.08 -9.75
N VAL A 230 5.25 6.77 -9.18
CA VAL A 230 4.25 5.85 -9.74
C VAL A 230 2.91 6.55 -9.81
N MET A 231 2.16 6.30 -10.89
CA MET A 231 0.80 6.77 -11.08
C MET A 231 -0.08 5.62 -11.56
N LEU A 232 -1.22 5.41 -10.90
CA LEU A 232 -2.24 4.47 -11.34
C LEU A 232 -3.55 5.22 -11.60
N GLY A 233 -3.96 5.26 -12.87
CA GLY A 233 -5.27 5.75 -13.28
C GLY A 233 -6.25 4.59 -13.45
N VAL A 234 -7.49 4.76 -12.98
CA VAL A 234 -8.58 3.81 -13.17
C VAL A 234 -9.74 4.51 -13.85
N THR A 235 -10.25 3.89 -14.92
CA THR A 235 -11.38 4.39 -15.70
C THR A 235 -12.55 3.42 -15.66
N PHE A 236 -13.74 3.94 -15.38
CA PHE A 236 -15.00 3.20 -15.30
C PHE A 236 -15.85 3.53 -16.53
N ARG A 237 -16.04 2.55 -17.42
CA ARG A 237 -16.91 2.64 -18.61
C ARG A 237 -17.95 1.52 -18.54
N ASP A 238 -18.14 0.78 -19.62
CA ASP A 238 -18.87 -0.50 -19.62
C ASP A 238 -18.09 -1.59 -18.87
N GLN A 239 -16.77 -1.44 -18.81
CA GLN A 239 -15.85 -2.22 -18.01
C GLN A 239 -14.85 -1.28 -17.32
N THR A 240 -14.18 -1.80 -16.31
CA THR A 240 -13.12 -1.07 -15.58
C THR A 240 -11.76 -1.34 -16.22
N TYR A 241 -10.99 -0.28 -16.45
CA TYR A 241 -9.64 -0.35 -17.00
C TYR A 241 -8.67 0.37 -16.07
N GLY A 242 -7.47 -0.21 -15.91
CA GLY A 242 -6.38 0.40 -15.17
C GLY A 242 -5.19 0.70 -16.06
N ARG A 243 -4.46 1.76 -15.73
CA ARG A 243 -3.17 2.10 -16.34
C ARG A 243 -2.19 2.56 -15.27
N LEU A 244 -1.12 1.79 -15.10
CA LEU A 244 0.03 2.11 -14.28
C LEU A 244 1.08 2.83 -15.16
N LYS A 245 1.63 3.92 -14.64
CA LYS A 245 2.79 4.64 -15.18
C LYS A 245 3.87 4.67 -14.10
N ILE A 246 5.10 4.41 -14.48
CA ILE A 246 6.29 4.53 -13.64
C ILE A 246 7.24 5.47 -14.37
N ASP A 247 7.63 6.55 -13.71
CA ASP A 247 8.53 7.56 -14.24
C ASP A 247 9.94 7.36 -13.65
N PHE A 248 10.96 7.45 -14.49
CA PHE A 248 12.37 7.40 -14.11
C PHE A 248 13.07 8.71 -14.46
N ASN A 249 14.14 9.04 -13.75
CA ASN A 249 14.96 10.22 -14.01
C ASN A 249 15.92 10.04 -15.20
N GLN A 250 15.97 8.84 -15.77
CA GLN A 250 16.81 8.46 -16.90
C GLN A 250 16.06 7.51 -17.84
N ASP A 251 16.63 7.31 -19.03
CA ASP A 251 16.03 6.44 -20.03
C ASP A 251 15.83 4.99 -19.52
N ALA A 252 14.62 4.48 -19.68
CA ALA A 252 14.20 3.16 -19.22
C ALA A 252 14.28 2.10 -20.32
N SER A 253 14.77 2.42 -21.52
CA SER A 253 14.84 1.47 -22.63
C SER A 253 15.70 0.25 -22.30
N LEU A 254 16.65 0.38 -21.37
CA LEU A 254 17.46 -0.71 -20.82
C LEU A 254 16.61 -1.90 -20.34
N ILE A 255 15.43 -1.63 -19.78
CA ILE A 255 14.54 -2.66 -19.24
C ILE A 255 13.39 -3.00 -20.17
N SER A 256 13.40 -2.63 -21.46
CA SER A 256 12.24 -2.82 -22.36
C SER A 256 11.72 -4.26 -22.37
N GLU A 257 12.61 -5.25 -22.43
CA GLU A 257 12.25 -6.67 -22.42
C GLU A 257 11.99 -7.21 -21.01
N LEU A 258 12.50 -6.54 -19.97
CA LEU A 258 12.43 -6.96 -18.56
C LEU A 258 11.35 -6.21 -17.77
N ALA A 259 10.75 -5.15 -18.31
CA ALA A 259 9.94 -4.18 -17.57
C ALA A 259 8.78 -4.86 -16.84
N LYS A 260 7.98 -5.65 -17.55
CA LYS A 260 6.85 -6.38 -16.97
C LYS A 260 7.29 -7.37 -15.88
N PRO A 261 8.17 -8.34 -16.13
CA PRO A 261 8.56 -9.30 -15.09
C PRO A 261 9.25 -8.63 -13.89
N LEU A 262 10.04 -7.58 -14.10
CA LEU A 262 10.66 -6.82 -13.01
C LEU A 262 9.61 -6.13 -12.12
N ILE A 263 8.65 -5.44 -12.73
CA ILE A 263 7.59 -4.74 -12.01
C ILE A 263 6.72 -5.72 -11.22
N LEU A 264 6.38 -6.86 -11.82
CA LEU A 264 5.63 -7.92 -11.14
C LEU A 264 6.40 -8.47 -9.93
N ASP A 265 7.70 -8.74 -10.08
CA ASP A 265 8.54 -9.20 -8.97
C ASP A 265 8.59 -8.18 -7.82
N ILE A 266 8.79 -6.90 -8.14
CA ILE A 266 8.84 -5.82 -7.16
C ILE A 266 7.48 -5.67 -6.45
N ILE A 267 6.39 -5.46 -7.19
CA ILE A 267 5.03 -5.30 -6.62
C ILE A 267 4.63 -6.55 -5.80
N GLY A 268 5.04 -7.73 -6.26
CA GLY A 268 4.84 -9.01 -5.56
C GLY A 268 5.56 -9.08 -4.22
N ALA A 269 6.79 -8.57 -4.16
CA ALA A 269 7.60 -8.50 -2.94
C ALA A 269 7.01 -7.52 -1.91
N TYR A 270 6.49 -6.37 -2.36
CA TYR A 270 5.88 -5.35 -1.51
C TYR A 270 4.43 -5.64 -1.10
N GLY A 271 3.87 -6.77 -1.54
CA GLY A 271 2.56 -7.20 -1.05
C GLY A 271 1.37 -6.47 -1.68
N VAL A 272 1.58 -5.74 -2.78
CA VAL A 272 0.60 -4.85 -3.44
C VAL A 272 0.08 -5.40 -4.78
N MET A 273 0.39 -6.67 -5.09
CA MET A 273 -0.05 -7.32 -6.33
C MET A 273 -1.59 -7.38 -6.44
N ILE A 274 -2.07 -7.04 -7.64
CA ILE A 274 -3.37 -7.43 -8.18
C ILE A 274 -3.13 -8.44 -9.30
N ASP A 275 -3.99 -9.46 -9.41
CA ASP A 275 -3.75 -10.58 -10.32
C ASP A 275 -3.74 -10.15 -11.79
N GLU A 276 -4.53 -9.14 -12.13
CA GLU A 276 -4.69 -8.61 -13.49
C GLU A 276 -3.39 -8.02 -14.04
N LEU A 277 -2.44 -7.58 -13.21
CA LEU A 277 -1.14 -7.07 -13.69
C LEU A 277 -0.40 -8.12 -14.52
N THR A 278 -0.65 -9.40 -14.29
CA THR A 278 -0.07 -10.50 -15.08
C THR A 278 -0.60 -10.53 -16.51
N GLU A 279 -1.82 -10.04 -16.75
CA GLU A 279 -2.48 -9.95 -18.06
C GLU A 279 -2.24 -8.61 -18.75
N TRP A 280 -1.89 -7.57 -18.00
CA TRP A 280 -1.67 -6.23 -18.53
C TRP A 280 -0.52 -6.17 -19.54
N THR A 281 -0.67 -5.33 -20.57
CA THR A 281 0.37 -5.09 -21.57
C THR A 281 1.34 -4.03 -21.06
N ALA A 282 2.64 -4.30 -21.17
CA ALA A 282 3.69 -3.36 -20.80
C ALA A 282 4.26 -2.66 -22.03
N GLU A 283 4.63 -1.39 -21.88
CA GLU A 283 5.23 -0.57 -22.91
C GLU A 283 6.26 0.37 -22.26
N VAL A 284 7.45 0.51 -22.88
CA VAL A 284 8.48 1.44 -22.44
C VAL A 284 8.61 2.58 -23.46
N LYS A 285 8.61 3.82 -22.99
CA LYS A 285 8.74 5.04 -23.80
C LYS A 285 9.70 6.01 -23.14
N GLY A 286 10.93 6.09 -23.65
CA GLY A 286 11.96 6.94 -23.08
C GLY A 286 12.19 6.58 -21.61
N ASN A 287 11.97 7.54 -20.71
CA ASN A 287 12.10 7.37 -19.27
C ASN A 287 10.84 6.85 -18.56
N GLN A 288 9.83 6.38 -19.29
CA GLN A 288 8.54 5.95 -18.73
C GLN A 288 8.24 4.49 -19.05
N VAL A 289 7.68 3.80 -18.06
CA VAL A 289 7.12 2.45 -18.23
C VAL A 289 5.63 2.49 -17.96
N PHE A 290 4.86 1.90 -18.86
CA PHE A 290 3.41 1.80 -18.76
C PHE A 290 2.98 0.34 -18.66
N LEU A 291 2.00 0.05 -17.81
CA LEU A 291 1.25 -1.19 -17.83
C LEU A 291 -0.23 -0.85 -17.91
N GLY A 292 -1.00 -1.56 -18.72
CA GLY A 292 -2.44 -1.31 -18.79
C GLY A 292 -3.24 -2.52 -19.23
N GLY A 293 -4.49 -2.55 -18.78
CA GLY A 293 -5.42 -3.63 -19.11
C GLY A 293 -6.74 -3.51 -18.36
N ARG A 294 -7.55 -4.55 -18.49
CA ARG A 294 -8.81 -4.67 -17.76
C ARG A 294 -8.53 -4.85 -16.27
N LEU A 295 -9.36 -4.25 -15.43
CA LEU A 295 -9.32 -4.40 -13.99
C LEU A 295 -10.63 -5.06 -13.53
N THR A 296 -10.56 -6.13 -12.75
CA THR A 296 -11.77 -6.80 -12.24
C THR A 296 -12.19 -6.22 -10.89
N THR A 297 -13.35 -6.65 -10.40
CA THR A 297 -13.86 -6.31 -9.07
C THR A 297 -12.89 -6.73 -7.96
N HIS A 298 -12.12 -7.81 -8.16
CA HIS A 298 -11.08 -8.24 -7.21
C HIS A 298 -9.93 -7.24 -7.15
N GLY A 299 -9.40 -6.83 -8.30
CA GLY A 299 -8.38 -5.78 -8.40
C GLY A 299 -8.85 -4.45 -7.82
N LEU A 300 -10.07 -4.01 -8.13
CA LEU A 300 -10.68 -2.82 -7.53
C LEU A 300 -10.75 -2.91 -6.00
N SER A 301 -11.22 -4.03 -5.45
CA SER A 301 -11.30 -4.25 -4.01
C SER A 301 -9.91 -4.27 -3.36
N ARG A 302 -8.88 -4.72 -4.09
CA ARG A 302 -7.49 -4.66 -3.63
C ARG A 302 -6.98 -3.23 -3.59
N LEU A 303 -7.20 -2.45 -4.64
CA LEU A 303 -6.82 -1.04 -4.70
C LEU A 303 -7.52 -0.23 -3.61
N ALA A 304 -8.83 -0.43 -3.43
CA ALA A 304 -9.61 0.19 -2.36
C ALA A 304 -9.04 -0.14 -0.96
N SER A 305 -8.46 -1.33 -0.77
CA SER A 305 -7.83 -1.70 0.51
C SER A 305 -6.49 -1.00 0.78
N LEU A 306 -5.82 -0.50 -0.26
CA LEU A 306 -4.60 0.30 -0.15
C LEU A 306 -4.92 1.75 0.21
N THR A 307 -6.05 2.26 -0.28
CA THR A 307 -6.52 3.62 -0.06
C THR A 307 -7.38 3.66 1.21
N ARG A 308 -6.74 3.74 2.37
CA ARG A 308 -7.43 3.92 3.66
C ARG A 308 -7.68 5.38 3.88
N LEU A 309 -8.93 5.73 4.06
CA LEU A 309 -9.34 7.11 4.13
C LEU A 309 -9.98 7.27 5.52
N PRO A 310 -9.55 8.22 6.35
CA PRO A 310 -10.25 8.57 7.59
C PRO A 310 -11.56 9.30 7.25
N THR A 311 -12.44 8.65 6.50
CA THR A 311 -13.62 9.25 5.88
C THR A 311 -14.91 8.82 6.56
N SER A 312 -14.91 7.82 7.45
CA SER A 312 -16.07 7.45 8.28
C SER A 312 -16.69 8.67 8.97
N ALA A 313 -15.82 9.59 9.39
CA ALA A 313 -16.13 10.89 9.93
C ALA A 313 -16.94 11.83 9.01
N LEU A 314 -16.89 11.62 7.70
CA LEU A 314 -17.56 12.43 6.68
C LEU A 314 -18.97 11.91 6.36
N HIS A 315 -19.53 11.04 7.20
CA HIS A 315 -20.92 10.59 7.08
C HIS A 315 -21.92 11.67 7.49
N ILE A 316 -22.41 12.44 6.53
CA ILE A 316 -23.49 13.40 6.77
C ILE A 316 -24.77 12.87 6.11
N GLU A 317 -25.69 12.38 6.93
CA GLU A 317 -27.09 12.23 6.52
C GLU A 317 -27.69 13.64 6.50
N THR A 318 -28.36 14.01 5.41
CA THR A 318 -29.07 15.28 5.32
C THR A 318 -30.20 15.30 6.34
N SER A 319 -30.15 16.20 7.33
CA SER A 319 -31.38 16.76 7.88
C SER A 319 -31.95 17.67 6.79
N ASP A 320 -32.84 17.14 5.95
CA ASP A 320 -33.62 18.00 5.06
C ASP A 320 -34.41 18.99 5.94
N GLY A 321 -34.01 20.26 5.89
CA GLY A 321 -34.69 21.38 6.53
C GLY A 321 -34.03 21.90 7.80
N LEU A 322 -32.98 22.71 7.69
CA LEU A 322 -32.58 23.67 8.72
C LEU A 322 -32.08 24.98 8.10
N ASP A 323 -33.00 25.70 7.44
CA ASP A 323 -32.92 27.17 7.38
C ASP A 323 -33.68 27.73 8.58
N GLN A 324 -33.04 27.75 9.75
CA GLN A 324 -33.42 28.66 10.84
C GLN A 324 -32.32 28.72 11.93
N PRO A 325 -31.92 29.93 12.37
CA PRO A 325 -31.02 30.07 13.51
C PRO A 325 -31.85 29.96 14.78
N ALA A 326 -31.93 28.78 15.38
CA ALA A 326 -32.55 28.58 16.68
C ALA A 326 -31.59 27.82 17.59
N VAL A 327 -30.82 28.59 18.36
CA VAL A 327 -30.32 28.14 19.66
C VAL A 327 -31.57 27.87 20.50
N THR A 328 -31.66 26.69 21.13
CA THR A 328 -32.73 26.22 22.05
C THR A 328 -33.78 25.26 21.45
N GLU A 329 -33.36 24.05 21.07
CA GLU A 329 -34.05 22.76 21.33
C GLU A 329 -33.27 21.62 20.62
N LEU A 330 -32.11 21.26 21.17
CA LEU A 330 -31.30 20.12 20.70
C LEU A 330 -31.50 18.92 21.62
N ALA A 331 -32.65 18.27 21.51
CA ALA A 331 -32.87 16.95 22.11
C ALA A 331 -34.09 16.28 21.44
N ASN A 332 -33.98 15.85 20.18
CA ASN A 332 -34.82 14.79 19.60
C ASN A 332 -34.42 14.40 18.15
N THR A 333 -33.13 14.30 17.86
CA THR A 333 -32.68 13.31 16.86
C THR A 333 -32.43 12.02 17.61
N SER A 334 -33.30 11.03 17.45
CA SER A 334 -33.22 9.73 18.12
C SER A 334 -31.83 9.12 17.93
N LYS A 335 -31.05 9.06 19.01
CA LYS A 335 -29.78 8.32 19.03
C LYS A 335 -30.08 6.88 18.61
N PRO A 336 -29.29 6.27 17.69
CA PRO A 336 -29.46 4.86 17.37
C PRO A 336 -29.37 4.06 18.66
N SER A 337 -30.22 3.04 18.80
CA SER A 337 -30.23 2.21 20.00
C SER A 337 -28.87 1.50 20.15
N VAL A 338 -28.52 1.14 21.39
CA VAL A 338 -27.28 0.41 21.65
C VAL A 338 -27.24 -0.89 20.84
N LEU A 339 -28.38 -1.57 20.71
CA LEU A 339 -28.54 -2.77 19.90
C LEU A 339 -28.18 -2.53 18.43
N GLU A 340 -28.80 -1.56 17.77
CA GLU A 340 -28.57 -1.29 16.34
C GLU A 340 -27.12 -0.91 16.06
N SER A 341 -26.52 -0.08 16.92
CA SER A 341 -25.12 0.32 16.78
C SER A 341 -24.18 -0.87 16.98
N THR A 342 -24.50 -1.76 17.93
CA THR A 342 -23.73 -2.98 18.19
C THR A 342 -23.85 -3.98 17.03
N GLN A 343 -25.04 -4.17 16.45
CA GLN A 343 -25.21 -5.03 15.27
C GLN A 343 -24.42 -4.50 14.07
N LYS A 344 -24.52 -3.20 13.77
CA LYS A 344 -23.74 -2.56 12.70
C LYS A 344 -22.24 -2.75 12.89
N TYR A 345 -21.74 -2.55 14.11
CA TYR A 345 -20.34 -2.78 14.45
C TYR A 345 -19.93 -4.24 14.21
N TYR A 346 -20.71 -5.18 14.74
CA TYR A 346 -20.45 -6.62 14.56
C TYR A 346 -20.41 -7.02 13.09
N THR A 347 -21.43 -6.64 12.31
CA THR A 347 -21.50 -6.92 10.86
C THR A 347 -20.31 -6.34 10.11
N SER A 348 -19.83 -5.14 10.49
CA SER A 348 -18.66 -4.54 9.88
C SER A 348 -17.40 -5.37 10.18
N VAL A 349 -17.19 -5.77 11.44
CA VAL A 349 -16.06 -6.63 11.83
C VAL A 349 -16.11 -8.00 11.14
N THR A 350 -17.26 -8.66 11.11
CA THR A 350 -17.39 -9.99 10.47
C THR A 350 -17.14 -9.91 8.97
N HIS A 351 -17.73 -8.94 8.27
CA HIS A 351 -17.50 -8.77 6.84
C HIS A 351 -16.03 -8.47 6.51
N LEU A 352 -15.32 -7.73 7.37
CA LEU A 352 -13.88 -7.51 7.23
C LEU A 352 -13.09 -8.83 7.37
N LEU A 353 -13.45 -9.66 8.35
CA LEU A 353 -12.84 -10.97 8.55
C LEU A 353 -13.16 -11.96 7.43
N GLU A 354 -14.39 -11.99 6.92
CA GLU A 354 -14.81 -12.81 5.79
C GLU A 354 -14.06 -12.42 4.52
N ASN A 355 -13.95 -11.12 4.24
CA ASN A 355 -13.13 -10.63 3.13
C ASN A 355 -11.66 -11.03 3.29
N LEU A 356 -11.11 -10.96 4.50
CA LEU A 356 -9.74 -11.40 4.76
C LEU A 356 -9.58 -12.91 4.54
N GLN A 357 -10.58 -13.72 4.92
CA GLN A 357 -10.56 -15.17 4.75
C GLN A 357 -10.73 -15.59 3.29
N ALA A 358 -11.71 -15.03 2.57
CA ALA A 358 -11.94 -15.30 1.15
C ALA A 358 -10.68 -15.07 0.33
N LYS A 359 -9.95 -13.99 0.66
CA LYS A 359 -8.74 -13.64 -0.05
C LYS A 359 -7.54 -14.53 0.29
N LYS A 360 -7.55 -15.30 1.40
CA LYS A 360 -6.43 -16.19 1.77
C LYS A 360 -6.15 -17.30 0.74
N GLY A 361 -7.18 -17.72 0.01
CA GLY A 361 -7.05 -18.73 -1.05
C GLY A 361 -6.22 -18.27 -2.25
N ASP A 362 -6.16 -16.95 -2.48
CA ASP A 362 -5.53 -16.36 -3.68
C ASP A 362 -4.08 -15.90 -3.43
N LEU A 363 -3.53 -16.17 -2.25
CA LEU A 363 -2.27 -15.60 -1.79
C LEU A 363 -1.04 -16.25 -2.45
N LYS A 364 -0.20 -15.41 -3.06
CA LYS A 364 1.07 -15.85 -3.68
C LYS A 364 2.28 -15.64 -2.77
N THR A 365 2.25 -14.67 -1.83
CA THR A 365 3.40 -14.39 -0.94
C THR A 365 3.02 -14.04 0.51
N MET A 366 3.94 -14.28 1.46
CA MET A 366 3.76 -13.95 2.89
C MET A 366 3.69 -12.44 3.14
N GLY A 367 4.39 -11.62 2.33
CA GLY A 367 4.33 -10.17 2.42
C GLY A 367 2.94 -9.61 2.07
N GLN A 368 2.29 -10.18 1.05
CA GLN A 368 0.90 -9.83 0.70
C GLN A 368 -0.05 -10.09 1.88
N LEU A 369 0.10 -11.25 2.52
CA LEU A 369 -0.72 -11.63 3.66
C LEU A 369 -0.47 -10.74 4.88
N ALA A 370 0.79 -10.40 5.15
CA ALA A 370 1.15 -9.48 6.24
C ALA A 370 0.50 -8.10 6.05
N GLN A 371 0.55 -7.57 4.82
CA GLN A 371 -0.05 -6.29 4.50
C GLN A 371 -1.57 -6.32 4.65
N TRP A 372 -2.24 -7.42 4.32
CA TRP A 372 -3.67 -7.57 4.59
C TRP A 372 -3.97 -7.60 6.07
N PHE A 373 -3.27 -8.41 6.86
CA PHE A 373 -3.46 -8.44 8.31
C PHE A 373 -3.29 -7.05 8.92
N GLU A 374 -2.22 -6.33 8.54
CA GLU A 374 -2.02 -4.93 8.95
C GLU A 374 -3.21 -4.07 8.55
N ASN A 375 -3.68 -4.28 7.33
CA ASN A 375 -4.73 -3.48 6.78
C ASN A 375 -6.07 -3.72 7.54
N TYR A 376 -6.56 -4.94 7.57
CA TYR A 376 -7.82 -5.24 8.25
C TYR A 376 -7.75 -4.89 9.75
N GLY A 377 -6.59 -5.02 10.39
CA GLY A 377 -6.36 -4.57 11.78
C GLY A 377 -6.69 -3.10 11.99
N ARG A 378 -6.03 -2.17 11.28
CA ARG A 378 -6.32 -0.73 11.47
C ARG A 378 -7.75 -0.36 11.07
N HIS A 379 -8.38 -1.11 10.16
CA HIS A 379 -9.76 -0.81 9.78
C HIS A 379 -10.72 -1.10 10.94
N VAL A 380 -10.50 -2.19 11.67
CA VAL A 380 -11.29 -2.49 12.88
C VAL A 380 -11.08 -1.41 13.95
N ASP A 381 -9.85 -0.90 14.13
CA ASP A 381 -9.57 0.20 15.08
C ASP A 381 -10.31 1.51 14.77
N GLN A 382 -10.73 1.70 13.51
CA GLN A 382 -11.37 2.93 13.01
C GLN A 382 -12.90 2.82 12.93
N LEU A 383 -13.48 1.68 13.31
CA LEU A 383 -14.94 1.53 13.27
C LEU A 383 -15.62 2.46 14.30
N PRO A 384 -16.80 3.02 13.98
CA PRO A 384 -17.53 3.87 14.92
C PRO A 384 -17.86 3.14 16.23
N THR A 385 -17.42 3.69 17.36
CA THR A 385 -17.58 3.05 18.68
C THR A 385 -18.75 3.61 19.49
N LEU A 386 -19.37 4.72 19.06
CA LEU A 386 -20.43 5.37 19.81
C LEU A 386 -21.69 4.48 19.86
N GLY A 387 -22.22 4.27 21.07
CA GLY A 387 -23.43 3.49 21.27
C GLY A 387 -23.23 1.99 21.10
N VAL A 388 -22.00 1.51 20.93
CA VAL A 388 -21.70 0.07 20.83
C VAL A 388 -21.57 -0.53 22.23
N ASP A 389 -22.06 -1.76 22.42
CA ASP A 389 -21.90 -2.50 23.66
C ASP A 389 -20.41 -2.66 24.02
N LYS A 390 -20.09 -2.50 25.31
CA LYS A 390 -18.70 -2.57 25.80
C LYS A 390 -18.02 -3.89 25.46
N GLU A 391 -18.73 -5.01 25.56
CA GLU A 391 -18.17 -6.33 25.27
C GLU A 391 -17.87 -6.50 23.77
N MET A 392 -18.69 -5.90 22.92
CA MET A 392 -18.46 -5.86 21.47
C MET A 392 -17.25 -4.97 21.11
N LEU A 393 -17.03 -3.87 21.84
CA LEU A 393 -15.84 -3.03 21.68
C LEU A 393 -14.56 -3.78 22.10
N GLU A 394 -14.60 -4.51 23.22
CA GLU A 394 -13.49 -5.36 23.67
C GLU A 394 -13.18 -6.47 22.65
N TYR A 395 -14.21 -7.08 22.07
CA TYR A 395 -14.06 -8.01 20.95
C TYR A 395 -13.38 -7.36 19.74
N GLY A 396 -13.84 -6.17 19.31
CA GLY A 396 -13.21 -5.44 18.20
C GLY A 396 -11.72 -5.15 18.44
N ALA A 397 -11.37 -4.65 19.63
CA ALA A 397 -9.99 -4.39 20.01
C ALA A 397 -9.14 -5.68 20.06
N TYR A 398 -9.73 -6.79 20.51
CA TYR A 398 -9.07 -8.09 20.47
C TYR A 398 -8.79 -8.53 19.03
N ILE A 399 -9.77 -8.41 18.13
CA ILE A 399 -9.60 -8.74 16.71
C ILE A 399 -8.51 -7.89 16.07
N SER A 400 -8.53 -6.56 16.24
CA SER A 400 -7.49 -5.70 15.65
C SER A 400 -6.10 -6.07 16.16
N ALA A 401 -5.93 -6.28 17.47
CA ALA A 401 -4.66 -6.71 18.06
C ALA A 401 -4.15 -8.05 17.49
N GLN A 402 -5.03 -9.04 17.30
CA GLN A 402 -4.70 -10.31 16.65
C GLN A 402 -4.23 -10.11 15.20
N LEU A 403 -4.91 -9.26 14.43
CA LEU A 403 -4.53 -8.95 13.05
C LEU A 403 -3.18 -8.23 12.98
N HIS A 404 -2.91 -7.25 13.86
CA HIS A 404 -1.59 -6.62 13.97
C HIS A 404 -0.49 -7.60 14.36
N SER A 405 -0.76 -8.51 15.29
CA SER A 405 0.18 -9.55 15.69
C SER A 405 0.53 -10.47 14.53
N ALA A 406 -0.46 -10.85 13.71
CA ALA A 406 -0.24 -11.65 12.51
C ALA A 406 0.63 -10.92 11.48
N SER A 407 0.36 -9.64 11.23
CA SER A 407 1.20 -8.80 10.36
C SER A 407 2.65 -8.76 10.85
N MET A 408 2.86 -8.48 12.13
CA MET A 408 4.19 -8.39 12.73
C MET A 408 4.92 -9.73 12.70
N GLY A 409 4.24 -10.84 12.99
CA GLY A 409 4.81 -12.18 12.88
C GLY A 409 5.27 -12.51 11.45
N LEU A 410 4.45 -12.20 10.46
CA LEU A 410 4.79 -12.42 9.05
C LEU A 410 5.94 -11.51 8.55
N LYS A 411 5.95 -10.24 8.96
CA LYS A 411 7.04 -9.30 8.66
C LYS A 411 8.34 -9.72 9.36
N GLY A 412 8.26 -10.10 10.64
CA GLY A 412 9.38 -10.55 11.46
C GLY A 412 10.03 -11.82 10.90
N VAL A 413 9.24 -12.78 10.42
CA VAL A 413 9.76 -13.96 9.71
C VAL A 413 10.50 -13.58 8.42
N THR A 414 10.07 -12.53 7.73
CA THR A 414 10.77 -12.04 6.52
C THR A 414 12.13 -11.40 6.85
N ILE A 415 12.24 -10.74 8.01
CA ILE A 415 13.49 -10.16 8.53
C ILE A 415 14.42 -11.28 9.04
N GLN A 416 13.91 -12.20 9.86
CA GLN A 416 14.67 -13.33 10.37
C GLN A 416 15.16 -14.23 9.25
N LYS A 417 14.34 -14.47 8.21
CA LYS A 417 14.75 -15.13 6.97
C LYS A 417 15.96 -14.47 6.33
N ARG A 418 16.04 -13.12 6.31
CA ARG A 418 17.23 -12.43 5.76
C ARG A 418 18.47 -12.69 6.61
N VAL A 419 18.34 -12.68 7.94
CA VAL A 419 19.44 -12.96 8.87
C VAL A 419 19.92 -14.41 8.75
N ASP A 420 18.99 -15.36 8.64
CA ASP A 420 19.29 -16.79 8.56
C ASP A 420 19.84 -17.20 7.19
N GLU A 421 19.40 -16.59 6.08
CA GLU A 421 19.98 -16.78 4.74
C GLU A 421 21.44 -16.28 4.67
N VAL A 422 21.74 -15.15 5.34
CA VAL A 422 23.10 -14.62 5.48
C VAL A 422 23.95 -15.55 6.37
N SER A 423 23.37 -16.04 7.47
CA SER A 423 24.06 -16.96 8.40
C SER A 423 24.35 -18.32 7.77
N ALA A 424 23.43 -18.88 6.98
CA ALA A 424 23.64 -20.11 6.21
C ALA A 424 24.71 -19.96 5.13
N THR A 425 24.82 -18.76 4.53
CA THR A 425 25.90 -18.40 3.59
C THR A 425 27.26 -18.28 4.30
N ASN A 426 27.27 -17.80 5.55
CA ASN A 426 28.49 -17.74 6.34
C ASN A 426 28.92 -19.10 6.90
N GLN A 427 27.99 -19.97 7.30
CA GLN A 427 28.30 -21.33 7.78
C GLN A 427 28.87 -22.25 6.70
N THR A 428 28.43 -22.10 5.44
CA THR A 428 28.99 -22.85 4.29
C THR A 428 30.40 -22.38 3.95
N ARG A 429 30.74 -21.10 4.14
CA ARG A 429 32.14 -20.62 4.06
C ARG A 429 33.05 -21.20 5.13
N ILE A 430 32.53 -21.47 6.33
CA ILE A 430 33.32 -22.02 7.45
C ILE A 430 33.68 -23.51 7.20
N TYR A 431 32.82 -24.28 6.52
CA TYR A 431 33.13 -25.68 6.19
C TYR A 431 33.92 -25.87 4.88
N GLY A 432 33.94 -24.88 3.98
CA GLY A 432 34.81 -24.87 2.79
C GLY A 432 36.27 -24.43 3.04
N GLY A 433 36.58 -23.90 4.22
CA GLY A 433 37.91 -23.39 4.58
C GLY A 433 38.95 -24.45 4.95
N ALA A 434 38.66 -25.74 4.77
CA ALA A 434 39.55 -26.84 5.19
C ALA A 434 40.41 -27.43 4.07
N LEU A 435 40.41 -26.88 2.85
CA LEU A 435 41.31 -27.31 1.78
C LEU A 435 41.79 -26.13 0.92
N GLY A 436 43.00 -25.64 1.23
CA GLY A 436 43.83 -24.90 0.27
C GLY A 436 43.93 -23.39 0.47
N ASN A 437 44.56 -22.95 1.57
CA ASN A 437 45.31 -21.68 1.55
C ASN A 437 46.52 -21.87 0.61
N VAL A 438 46.35 -21.57 -0.68
CA VAL A 438 47.49 -21.29 -1.56
C VAL A 438 47.60 -19.78 -1.64
N SER A 439 48.52 -19.25 -0.85
CA SER A 439 49.02 -17.88 -0.95
C SER A 439 49.50 -17.62 -2.38
N GLN A 440 48.81 -16.76 -3.12
CA GLN A 440 49.42 -16.09 -4.26
C GLN A 440 50.25 -14.92 -3.73
N GLU A 441 51.56 -15.15 -3.72
CA GLU A 441 52.60 -14.14 -3.64
C GLU A 441 52.36 -13.07 -4.72
N ASN A 442 52.25 -11.81 -4.30
CA ASN A 442 52.61 -10.68 -5.13
C ASN A 442 53.91 -10.09 -4.57
N TRP A 443 54.93 -10.14 -5.42
CA TRP A 443 56.26 -9.59 -5.22
C TRP A 443 56.23 -8.06 -5.12
N GLN A 444 57.29 -7.53 -4.48
CA GLN A 444 57.74 -6.13 -4.41
C GLN A 444 57.31 -5.34 -3.16
N GLN A 445 58.12 -5.42 -2.09
CA GLN A 445 59.06 -4.32 -1.80
C GLN A 445 60.06 -4.70 -0.70
N SER A 446 61.28 -4.24 -0.94
CA SER A 446 62.51 -4.47 -0.19
C SER A 446 62.58 -3.59 1.05
N SER A 447 63.00 -4.12 2.21
CA SER A 447 63.80 -3.37 3.21
C SER A 447 64.32 -4.30 4.33
N TYR A 448 65.64 -4.24 4.57
CA TYR A 448 66.43 -4.52 5.80
C TYR A 448 65.74 -5.29 6.95
N GLY A 449 66.25 -6.38 7.52
CA GLY A 449 67.61 -6.77 7.90
C GLY A 449 67.57 -7.35 9.34
N TYR A 450 68.57 -8.17 9.71
CA TYR A 450 68.89 -8.72 11.05
C TYR A 450 68.30 -10.07 11.55
N TYR A 451 69.17 -11.10 11.43
CA TYR A 451 69.72 -12.01 12.47
C TYR A 451 68.87 -12.90 13.42
N ASP A 452 69.34 -14.18 13.48
CA ASP A 452 69.42 -15.12 14.62
C ASP A 452 68.11 -15.86 15.02
N GLY A 453 68.04 -17.16 15.33
CA GLY A 453 68.94 -18.30 15.50
C GLY A 453 68.04 -19.56 15.65
N SER A 454 68.37 -20.73 15.11
CA SER A 454 69.17 -21.82 15.72
C SER A 454 68.44 -22.79 16.68
N PHE A 455 68.42 -24.07 16.27
CA PHE A 455 68.38 -25.35 17.03
C PHE A 455 67.11 -26.03 17.59
N GLY A 456 66.99 -27.32 17.20
CA GLY A 456 66.58 -28.48 18.03
C GLY A 456 65.11 -28.93 17.85
N GLY A 457 64.71 -30.14 17.45
CA GLY A 457 65.34 -31.46 17.40
C GLY A 457 64.72 -32.40 18.45
N ASN A 458 63.75 -33.28 18.11
CA ASN A 458 63.68 -34.70 18.52
C ASN A 458 62.39 -35.49 18.20
N TYR A 459 62.62 -36.71 17.68
CA TYR A 459 61.95 -38.02 17.76
C TYR A 459 60.40 -38.20 17.86
N GLY A 460 59.83 -38.82 16.82
CA GLY A 460 59.60 -40.28 16.83
C GLY A 460 58.15 -40.82 16.87
N ARG A 461 57.66 -41.39 15.75
CA ARG A 461 57.33 -42.83 15.56
C ARG A 461 56.54 -43.08 14.27
N ARG A 462 56.88 -44.20 13.62
CA ARG A 462 56.36 -44.73 12.34
C ARG A 462 55.00 -45.42 12.49
N MET A 463 54.16 -45.32 11.47
CA MET A 463 53.43 -46.47 10.92
C MET A 463 53.43 -46.39 9.39
N GLU A 464 53.88 -47.47 8.77
CA GLU A 464 54.03 -47.66 7.33
C GLU A 464 52.69 -48.06 6.68
N THR A 465 52.43 -47.43 5.53
CA THR A 465 51.82 -47.96 4.29
C THR A 465 50.49 -48.71 4.36
N ASN A 466 49.47 -48.14 3.71
CA ASN A 466 48.91 -48.83 2.55
C ASN A 466 48.49 -47.83 1.45
N ALA A 467 49.03 -48.07 0.26
CA ALA A 467 48.84 -47.26 -0.92
C ALA A 467 47.43 -47.45 -1.50
N ALA A 468 46.80 -46.33 -1.86
CA ALA A 468 45.84 -46.28 -2.96
C ALA A 468 46.06 -44.97 -3.72
N TYR A 469 47.10 -44.96 -4.56
CA TYR A 469 47.32 -43.92 -5.57
C TYR A 469 46.21 -44.08 -6.64
N GLY A 470 45.05 -43.51 -6.37
CA GLY A 470 44.05 -43.19 -7.39
C GLY A 470 44.38 -41.81 -7.94
N ILE A 471 44.99 -41.75 -9.12
CA ILE A 471 45.19 -40.52 -9.90
C ILE A 471 43.79 -39.97 -10.23
N ALA A 472 43.31 -39.00 -9.44
CA ALA A 472 42.11 -38.24 -9.76
C ALA A 472 42.43 -37.31 -10.93
N ARG A 473 41.89 -37.69 -12.10
CA ARG A 473 41.90 -36.90 -13.33
C ARG A 473 41.39 -35.49 -13.06
N SER A 474 42.05 -34.52 -13.68
CA SER A 474 41.64 -33.12 -13.81
C SER A 474 40.21 -32.99 -14.34
N GLY A 475 39.24 -32.98 -13.41
CA GLY A 475 37.81 -32.78 -13.67
C GLY A 475 37.00 -32.39 -12.42
N GLY A 476 37.64 -32.29 -11.25
CA GLY A 476 36.98 -32.14 -9.95
C GLY A 476 36.61 -30.70 -9.55
N TYR A 477 37.19 -29.67 -10.17
CA TYR A 477 36.96 -28.28 -9.76
C TYR A 477 35.53 -27.80 -10.09
N ALA A 478 34.98 -28.18 -11.25
CA ALA A 478 33.60 -27.85 -11.60
C ALA A 478 32.57 -28.67 -10.80
N GLY A 479 32.92 -29.87 -10.33
CA GLY A 479 32.04 -30.73 -9.53
C GLY A 479 31.89 -30.25 -8.08
N ALA A 480 33.00 -29.82 -7.46
CA ALA A 480 33.00 -29.30 -6.08
C ALA A 480 32.22 -27.99 -5.96
N VAL A 481 32.47 -27.01 -6.84
CA VAL A 481 31.75 -25.72 -6.87
C VAL A 481 30.25 -25.93 -7.12
N ASN A 482 29.87 -26.84 -8.02
CA ASN A 482 28.46 -27.18 -8.25
C ASN A 482 27.80 -27.90 -7.06
N SER A 483 28.56 -28.69 -6.29
CA SER A 483 28.05 -29.35 -5.09
C SER A 483 27.85 -28.39 -3.92
N GLU A 484 28.72 -27.40 -3.77
CA GLU A 484 28.62 -26.33 -2.76
C GLU A 484 27.45 -25.38 -3.07
N LEU A 485 27.28 -24.97 -4.33
CA LEU A 485 26.12 -24.16 -4.74
C LEU A 485 24.80 -24.90 -4.47
N ARG A 486 24.75 -26.20 -4.75
CA ARG A 486 23.56 -27.03 -4.48
C ARG A 486 23.28 -27.18 -2.99
N GLN A 487 24.30 -27.36 -2.16
CA GLN A 487 24.14 -27.41 -0.70
C GLN A 487 23.70 -26.06 -0.13
N GLN A 488 24.26 -24.96 -0.61
CA GLN A 488 23.83 -23.61 -0.22
C GLN A 488 22.37 -23.34 -0.62
N GLN A 489 21.98 -23.72 -1.84
CA GLN A 489 20.59 -23.62 -2.30
C GLN A 489 19.65 -24.52 -1.49
N GLN A 490 20.07 -25.73 -1.12
CA GLN A 490 19.30 -26.62 -0.26
C GLN A 490 19.14 -26.05 1.16
N ALA A 491 20.19 -25.50 1.75
CA ALA A 491 20.16 -24.84 3.05
C ALA A 491 19.23 -23.61 3.04
N GLN A 492 19.34 -22.75 2.02
CA GLN A 492 18.44 -21.61 1.85
C GLN A 492 16.98 -22.04 1.62
N THR A 493 16.76 -23.12 0.87
CA THR A 493 15.41 -23.68 0.65
C THR A 493 14.83 -24.28 1.93
N ALA A 494 15.65 -24.94 2.76
CA ALA A 494 15.25 -25.46 4.06
C ALA A 494 14.87 -24.33 5.02
N VAL A 495 15.70 -23.27 5.12
CA VAL A 495 15.40 -22.06 5.90
C VAL A 495 14.10 -21.41 5.43
N ARG A 496 13.89 -21.28 4.10
CA ARG A 496 12.64 -20.75 3.53
C ARG A 496 11.42 -21.61 3.89
N THR A 497 11.56 -22.92 3.85
CA THR A 497 10.48 -23.87 4.14
C THR A 497 10.13 -23.82 5.62
N GLN A 498 11.13 -23.79 6.50
CA GLN A 498 10.95 -23.69 7.95
C GLN A 498 10.34 -22.35 8.36
N ALA A 499 10.87 -21.24 7.86
CA ALA A 499 10.32 -19.90 8.08
C ALA A 499 8.85 -19.81 7.64
N ARG A 500 8.52 -20.36 6.46
CA ARG A 500 7.12 -20.44 5.98
C ARG A 500 6.25 -21.30 6.87
N ALA A 501 6.74 -22.45 7.35
CA ALA A 501 5.99 -23.32 8.24
C ALA A 501 5.69 -22.64 9.58
N THR A 502 6.69 -22.01 10.20
CA THR A 502 6.50 -21.27 11.46
C THR A 502 5.53 -20.11 11.31
N ALA A 503 5.65 -19.33 10.22
CA ALA A 503 4.71 -18.26 9.88
C ALA A 503 3.27 -18.80 9.69
N ALA A 504 3.12 -19.89 8.94
CA ALA A 504 1.82 -20.49 8.66
C ALA A 504 1.15 -20.99 9.95
N THR A 505 1.89 -21.68 10.82
CA THR A 505 1.36 -22.16 12.11
C THR A 505 0.93 -21.00 13.02
N GLY A 506 1.75 -19.94 13.12
CA GLY A 506 1.40 -18.75 13.91
C GLY A 506 0.14 -18.05 13.40
N VAL A 507 0.03 -17.86 12.07
CA VAL A 507 -1.17 -17.30 11.45
C VAL A 507 -2.39 -18.20 11.66
N GLN A 508 -2.25 -19.52 11.52
CA GLN A 508 -3.35 -20.46 11.71
C GLN A 508 -3.90 -20.39 13.14
N GLN A 509 -3.02 -20.31 14.15
CA GLN A 509 -3.43 -20.14 15.54
C GLN A 509 -4.22 -18.83 15.73
N ILE A 510 -3.75 -17.73 15.15
CA ILE A 510 -4.44 -16.43 15.22
C ILE A 510 -5.84 -16.52 14.59
N VAL A 511 -5.98 -17.21 13.46
CA VAL A 511 -7.27 -17.40 12.80
C VAL A 511 -8.23 -18.21 13.66
N GLN A 512 -7.75 -19.29 14.29
CA GLN A 512 -8.56 -20.10 15.20
C GLN A 512 -9.03 -19.25 16.39
N ASN A 513 -8.13 -18.47 17.00
CA ASN A 513 -8.45 -17.57 18.09
C ASN A 513 -9.54 -16.55 17.70
N ILE A 514 -9.42 -15.95 16.50
CA ILE A 514 -10.43 -15.05 15.93
C ILE A 514 -11.77 -15.77 15.76
N GLN A 515 -11.79 -16.99 15.21
CA GLN A 515 -13.03 -17.76 15.03
C GLN A 515 -13.71 -18.10 16.36
N THR A 516 -12.93 -18.49 17.37
CA THR A 516 -13.42 -18.75 18.72
C THR A 516 -14.03 -17.49 19.34
N ALA A 517 -13.30 -16.37 19.32
CA ALA A 517 -13.80 -15.09 19.84
C ALA A 517 -15.06 -14.62 19.10
N SER A 518 -15.10 -14.75 17.77
CA SER A 518 -16.25 -14.38 16.93
C SER A 518 -17.50 -15.20 17.28
N THR A 519 -17.32 -16.49 17.60
CA THR A 519 -18.41 -17.37 17.99
C THR A 519 -18.92 -17.02 19.39
N GLN A 520 -18.00 -16.79 20.34
CA GLN A 520 -18.33 -16.42 21.72
C GLN A 520 -19.08 -15.10 21.80
N ILE A 521 -18.59 -14.06 21.12
CA ILE A 521 -19.26 -12.74 21.16
C ILE A 521 -20.65 -12.80 20.51
N ARG A 522 -20.82 -13.57 19.43
CA ARG A 522 -22.12 -13.75 18.77
C ARG A 522 -23.14 -14.38 19.72
N GLN A 523 -22.74 -15.43 20.43
CA GLN A 523 -23.59 -16.09 21.43
C GLN A 523 -23.94 -15.13 22.57
N SER A 524 -22.92 -14.49 23.16
CA SER A 524 -23.10 -13.53 24.26
C SER A 524 -24.05 -12.39 23.89
N MET A 525 -23.86 -11.76 22.72
CA MET A 525 -24.73 -10.67 22.27
C MET A 525 -26.15 -11.15 21.94
N THR A 526 -26.29 -12.34 21.33
CA THR A 526 -27.61 -12.91 21.04
C THR A 526 -28.39 -13.19 22.33
N GLU A 527 -27.72 -13.71 23.36
CA GLU A 527 -28.32 -13.92 24.69
C GLU A 527 -28.64 -12.59 25.38
N LYS A 528 -27.74 -11.61 25.30
CA LYS A 528 -27.90 -10.31 25.97
C LYS A 528 -29.05 -9.48 25.39
N TYR A 529 -29.18 -9.48 24.07
CA TYR A 529 -30.15 -8.63 23.36
C TYR A 529 -31.39 -9.38 22.88
N GLN A 530 -31.41 -10.72 22.96
CA GLN A 530 -32.51 -11.56 22.49
C GLN A 530 -32.82 -11.37 20.99
N VAL A 531 -31.80 -10.99 20.21
CA VAL A 531 -31.85 -10.79 18.76
C VAL A 531 -30.62 -11.46 18.16
N GLN A 532 -30.75 -12.05 16.97
CA GLN A 532 -29.63 -12.71 16.29
C GLN A 532 -28.56 -11.68 15.88
N PHE A 533 -27.31 -12.02 16.18
CA PHE A 533 -26.11 -11.32 15.71
C PHE A 533 -25.42 -12.10 14.58
#